data_AF-A0A9W7NGF6-F1
#
_entry.id   AF-A0A9W7NGF6-F1
#
_cell.length_a   1.000
_cell.length_b   1.000
_cell.length_c   1.000
_cell.angle_alpha   90.00
_cell.angle_beta   90.00
_cell.angle_gamma   90.00
#
_symmetry.space_group_name_H-M   'P 1'
#
loop_
_entity.id
_entity.type
_entity.pdbx_description
1 polymer ?
#
loop_
_entity_poly.entity_id
_entity_poly.type
_entity_poly.pdbx_seq_one_letter_code
_entity_poly.pdbx_strand_id
1 'polypeptide(L)'
;MTADYSTLSAERFTPHVGQTFRFLAPEDRSTIVEVELTVVTERPEFTPRWAKRTSFTLKFETPGNSELWNGNYLIDHPTEGPMGPFYVVRSIPRDPARACFEVVMN
;
A
#
# COMPACT_ATOMS: atom_id res chain seq x y z
N MET A 1 -9.77 18.63 -2.12
CA MET A 1 -8.47 18.76 -1.41
C MET A 1 -7.68 17.50 -1.67
N THR A 2 -6.59 17.61 -2.43
CA THR A 2 -5.63 16.51 -2.62
C THR A 2 -4.77 16.50 -1.36
N ALA A 3 -4.86 15.45 -0.54
CA ALA A 3 -4.00 15.37 0.64
C ALA A 3 -2.53 15.29 0.16
N ASP A 4 -1.65 16.05 0.79
CA ASP A 4 -0.23 15.99 0.48
C ASP A 4 0.36 14.72 1.12
N TYR A 5 0.52 13.68 0.30
CA TYR A 5 1.09 12.40 0.71
C TYR A 5 2.63 12.38 0.63
N SER A 6 3.27 13.52 0.31
CA SER A 6 4.74 13.60 0.23
C SER A 6 5.44 13.46 1.59
N THR A 7 4.69 13.56 2.69
CA THR A 7 5.17 13.40 4.07
C THR A 7 4.81 12.05 4.70
N LEU A 8 4.20 11.12 3.93
CA LEU A 8 3.96 9.77 4.44
C LEU A 8 5.28 9.10 4.82
N SER A 9 5.27 8.41 5.97
CA SER A 9 6.40 7.65 6.51
C SER A 9 5.97 6.24 6.87
N ALA A 10 6.92 5.32 6.98
CA ALA A 10 6.67 3.95 7.44
C ALA A 10 6.10 3.90 8.86
N GLU A 11 6.49 4.84 9.73
CA GLU A 11 5.99 4.95 11.11
C GLU A 11 4.46 5.08 11.17
N ARG A 12 3.86 5.76 10.18
CA ARG A 12 2.40 5.89 10.10
C ARG A 12 1.71 4.56 9.82
N PHE A 13 2.35 3.64 9.09
CA PHE A 13 1.77 2.35 8.70
C PHE A 13 2.13 1.22 9.66
N THR A 14 3.24 1.34 10.39
CA THR A 14 3.76 0.28 11.28
C THR A 14 2.74 -0.17 12.33
N PRO A 15 1.96 0.70 13.00
CA PRO A 15 0.91 0.29 13.94
C PRO A 15 -0.25 -0.49 13.29
N HIS A 16 -0.39 -0.41 11.96
CA HIS A 16 -1.48 -1.04 11.21
C HIS A 16 -1.08 -2.36 10.56
N VAL A 17 0.13 -2.87 10.83
CA VAL A 17 0.51 -4.22 10.39
C VAL A 17 -0.43 -5.26 11.02
N GLY A 18 -0.91 -6.18 10.18
CA GLY A 18 -1.94 -7.16 10.51
C GLY A 18 -3.37 -6.63 10.45
N GLN A 19 -3.58 -5.35 10.11
CA GLN A 19 -4.91 -4.77 9.96
C GLN A 19 -5.37 -4.78 8.50
N THR A 20 -6.69 -4.77 8.33
CA THR A 20 -7.35 -4.72 7.03
C THR A 20 -7.37 -3.31 6.46
N PHE A 21 -6.98 -3.21 5.20
CA PHE A 21 -7.10 -2.06 4.33
C PHE A 21 -8.03 -2.41 3.17
N ARG A 22 -8.51 -1.38 2.47
CA ARG A 22 -9.27 -1.52 1.23
C ARG A 22 -8.51 -0.88 0.10
N PHE A 23 -8.43 -1.58 -1.03
CA PHE A 23 -8.09 -0.94 -2.28
C PHE A 23 -9.38 -0.42 -2.93
N LEU A 24 -9.40 0.87 -3.24
CA LEU A 24 -10.53 1.54 -3.88
C LEU A 24 -10.16 2.00 -5.28
N ALA A 25 -11.16 2.06 -6.16
CA ALA A 25 -11.03 2.64 -7.49
C ALA A 25 -10.77 4.15 -7.38
N PRO A 26 -9.76 4.70 -8.08
CA PRO A 26 -9.49 6.14 -8.06
C PRO A 26 -10.65 7.02 -8.54
N GLU A 27 -11.49 6.51 -9.44
CA GLU A 27 -12.54 7.25 -10.13
C GLU A 27 -13.75 7.55 -9.23
N ASP A 28 -14.23 6.53 -8.53
CA ASP A 28 -15.49 6.59 -7.76
C ASP A 28 -15.35 6.14 -6.30
N ARG A 29 -14.15 5.73 -5.88
CA ARG A 29 -13.84 5.19 -4.54
C ARG A 29 -14.62 3.92 -4.19
N SER A 30 -15.15 3.21 -5.19
CA SER A 30 -15.74 1.90 -4.97
C SER A 30 -14.69 0.92 -4.46
N THR A 31 -15.09 0.04 -3.53
CA THR A 31 -14.19 -0.97 -2.97
C THR A 31 -13.93 -2.06 -4.01
N ILE A 32 -12.65 -2.31 -4.29
CA ILE A 32 -12.22 -3.35 -5.23
C ILE A 32 -11.89 -4.63 -4.45
N VAL A 33 -11.08 -4.52 -3.39
CA VAL A 33 -10.65 -5.67 -2.60
C VAL A 33 -10.28 -5.26 -1.17
N GLU A 34 -10.49 -6.16 -0.22
CA GLU A 34 -9.94 -6.06 1.13
C GLU A 34 -8.60 -6.81 1.20
N VAL A 35 -7.60 -6.15 1.75
CA VAL A 35 -6.23 -6.66 1.87
C VAL A 35 -5.71 -6.43 3.28
N GLU A 36 -4.84 -7.30 3.77
CA GLU A 36 -4.16 -7.14 5.04
C GLU A 36 -2.78 -6.51 4.80
N LEU A 37 -2.41 -5.47 5.55
CA LEU A 37 -1.04 -4.95 5.53
C LEU A 37 -0.13 -5.92 6.30
N THR A 38 0.71 -6.68 5.61
CA THR A 38 1.52 -7.72 6.26
C THR A 38 2.93 -7.26 6.59
N VAL A 39 3.49 -6.34 5.80
CA VAL A 39 4.86 -5.87 5.99
C VAL A 39 4.97 -4.38 5.70
N VAL A 40 5.68 -3.68 6.58
CA VAL A 40 6.21 -2.34 6.35
C VAL A 40 7.74 -2.45 6.41
N THR A 41 8.44 -1.95 5.41
CA THR A 41 9.91 -2.00 5.37
C THR A 41 10.49 -0.67 4.94
N GLU A 42 11.23 -0.03 5.84
CA GLU A 42 12.05 1.13 5.48
C GLU A 42 13.29 0.71 4.68
N ARG A 43 13.71 1.62 3.80
CA ARG A 43 14.81 1.46 2.86
C ARG A 43 15.68 2.72 2.83
N PRO A 44 16.32 3.09 3.98
CA PRO A 44 17.18 4.27 4.03
C PRO A 44 18.34 4.19 3.02
N GLU A 45 18.82 2.98 2.68
CA GLU A 45 19.87 2.73 1.69
C GLU A 45 19.47 3.14 0.27
N PHE A 46 18.17 3.15 -0.03
CA PHE A 46 17.62 3.57 -1.33
C PHE A 46 17.05 4.98 -1.31
N THR A 47 17.21 5.71 -0.20
CA THR A 47 16.70 7.07 -0.03
C THR A 47 17.75 8.10 -0.47
N PRO A 48 17.51 8.89 -1.54
CA PRO A 48 18.39 9.99 -1.90
C PRO A 48 18.47 11.03 -0.77
N ARG A 49 19.65 11.65 -0.57
CA ARG A 49 19.84 12.67 0.50
C ARG A 49 18.90 13.88 0.43
N TRP A 50 18.33 14.14 -0.76
CA TRP A 50 17.41 15.25 -1.01
C TRP A 50 15.93 14.82 -0.96
N ALA A 51 15.64 13.54 -0.70
CA ALA A 51 14.27 13.05 -0.62
C ALA A 51 13.55 13.63 0.59
N LYS A 52 12.24 13.89 0.44
CA LYS A 52 11.38 14.44 1.50
C LYS A 52 10.99 13.40 2.57
N ARG A 53 11.19 12.11 2.27
CA ARG A 53 10.88 10.98 3.15
C ARG A 53 11.95 9.90 2.99
N THR A 54 12.10 9.08 4.02
CA THR A 54 12.77 7.78 3.88
C THR A 54 11.95 6.91 2.94
N SER A 55 12.59 6.28 1.96
CA SER A 55 11.91 5.34 1.08
C SER A 55 11.43 4.13 1.90
N PHE A 56 10.24 3.64 1.62
CA PHE A 56 9.69 2.45 2.28
C PHE A 56 8.77 1.67 1.35
N THR A 57 8.52 0.41 1.71
CA THR A 57 7.63 -0.49 0.99
C THR A 57 6.53 -0.96 1.93
N LEU A 58 5.30 -0.97 1.43
CA LEU A 58 4.16 -1.61 2.06
C LEU A 58 3.85 -2.90 1.29
N LYS A 59 3.66 -4.01 1.98
CA LYS A 59 3.17 -5.26 1.38
C LYS A 59 1.80 -5.59 1.92
N PHE A 60 0.91 -5.92 1.01
CA PHE A 60 -0.45 -6.31 1.29
C PHE A 60 -0.73 -7.72 0.79
N GLU A 61 -1.53 -8.47 1.53
CA GLU A 61 -1.94 -9.81 1.15
C GLU A 61 -3.46 -9.95 1.21
N THR A 62 -4.02 -10.80 0.35
CA THR A 62 -5.43 -11.21 0.46
C THR A 62 -5.56 -12.70 0.19
N PRO A 63 -6.45 -13.42 0.91
CA PRO A 63 -6.74 -14.82 0.63
C PRO A 63 -7.27 -15.03 -0.79
N GLY A 64 -6.83 -16.12 -1.42
CA GLY A 64 -7.30 -16.53 -2.73
C GLY A 64 -6.58 -15.83 -3.89
N ASN A 65 -6.94 -16.23 -5.09
CA ASN A 65 -6.42 -15.62 -6.31
C ASN A 65 -7.23 -14.36 -6.61
N SER A 66 -6.65 -13.19 -6.33
CA SER A 66 -7.23 -11.93 -6.77
C SER A 66 -6.99 -11.73 -8.26
N GLU A 67 -8.00 -11.27 -9.00
CA GLU A 67 -7.85 -10.84 -10.39
C GLU A 67 -7.15 -9.46 -10.50
N LEU A 68 -6.86 -8.81 -9.37
CA LEU A 68 -6.09 -7.57 -9.39
C LEU A 68 -4.74 -7.76 -10.07
N TRP A 69 -4.33 -6.72 -10.77
CA TRP A 69 -3.04 -6.59 -11.41
C TRP A 69 -2.38 -5.27 -11.01
N ASN A 70 -1.26 -4.95 -11.65
CA ASN A 70 -0.58 -3.67 -11.45
C ASN A 70 -1.48 -2.52 -11.88
N GLY A 71 -1.57 -1.47 -11.07
CA GLY A 71 -2.48 -0.36 -11.34
C GLY A 71 -2.42 0.74 -10.30
N ASN A 72 -3.17 1.81 -10.54
CA ASN A 72 -3.33 2.90 -9.59
C ASN A 72 -4.55 2.64 -8.72
N TYR A 73 -4.37 2.67 -7.41
CA TYR A 73 -5.43 2.41 -6.44
C TYR A 73 -5.37 3.41 -5.30
N LEU A 74 -6.52 3.71 -4.69
CA LEU A 74 -6.55 4.35 -3.39
C LEU A 74 -6.42 3.26 -2.31
N ILE A 75 -5.68 3.55 -1.26
CA ILE A 75 -5.54 2.68 -0.09
C ILE A 75 -6.32 3.33 1.04
N ASP A 76 -7.35 2.65 1.52
CA ASP A 76 -8.23 3.13 2.58
C ASP A 76 -8.04 2.30 3.85
N HIS A 77 -7.92 2.99 4.97
CA HIS A 77 -7.92 2.40 6.29
C HIS A 77 -9.05 3.02 7.12
N PRO A 78 -9.79 2.25 7.92
CA PRO A 78 -10.95 2.77 8.65
C PRO A 78 -10.70 4.00 9.53
N THR A 79 -9.49 4.19 10.07
CA THR A 79 -9.15 5.34 10.93
C THR A 79 -8.37 6.44 10.22
N GLU A 80 -7.67 6.13 9.13
CA GLU A 80 -6.86 7.11 8.37
C GLU A 80 -7.61 7.68 7.15
N GLY A 81 -8.63 6.97 6.68
CA GLY A 81 -9.35 7.26 5.44
C GLY A 81 -8.57 6.93 4.17
N PRO A 82 -9.09 7.32 2.99
CA PRO A 82 -8.50 6.98 1.70
C PRO A 82 -7.26 7.83 1.41
N MET A 83 -6.20 7.15 0.96
CA MET A 83 -4.91 7.71 0.60
C MET A 83 -4.54 7.35 -0.84
N GLY A 84 -3.89 8.26 -1.56
CA GLY A 84 -3.41 8.02 -2.93
C GLY A 84 -4.06 8.93 -3.99
N PRO A 85 -4.06 8.52 -5.27
CA PRO A 85 -3.75 7.17 -5.77
C PRO A 85 -2.27 6.79 -5.66
N PHE A 86 -2.01 5.50 -5.43
CA PHE A 86 -0.69 4.89 -5.45
C PHE A 86 -0.60 3.82 -6.52
N TYR A 87 0.56 3.71 -7.15
CA TYR A 87 0.83 2.60 -8.05
C TYR A 87 1.15 1.34 -7.23
N VAL A 88 0.26 0.36 -7.31
CA VAL A 88 0.39 -0.94 -6.67
C VAL A 88 0.90 -1.94 -7.71
N VAL A 89 1.89 -2.75 -7.32
CA VAL A 89 2.37 -3.86 -8.13
C VAL A 89 1.95 -5.18 -7.50
N ARG A 90 1.54 -6.14 -8.31
CA ARG A 90 1.34 -7.53 -7.87
C ARG A 90 2.71 -8.20 -7.84
N SER A 91 3.06 -8.77 -6.70
CA SER A 91 4.29 -9.56 -6.55
C SER A 91 3.97 -11.06 -6.55
N ILE A 92 4.98 -11.87 -6.86
CA ILE A 92 4.86 -13.33 -6.79
C ILE A 92 4.72 -13.71 -5.32
N PRO A 93 3.60 -14.33 -4.91
CA PRO A 93 3.37 -14.62 -3.51
C PRO A 93 4.27 -15.77 -3.04
N ARG A 94 4.66 -15.73 -1.76
CA ARG A 94 5.38 -16.85 -1.13
C ARG A 94 4.44 -18.03 -0.86
N ASP A 95 3.21 -17.73 -0.47
CA ASP A 95 2.12 -18.70 -0.34
C ASP A 95 1.21 -18.60 -1.57
N PRO A 96 1.13 -19.63 -2.43
CA PRO A 96 0.27 -19.59 -3.62
C PRO A 96 -1.23 -19.47 -3.29
N ALA A 97 -1.64 -19.68 -2.03
CA ALA A 97 -3.00 -19.47 -1.59
C ALA A 97 -3.33 -17.98 -1.32
N ARG A 98 -2.36 -17.08 -1.43
CA ARG A 98 -2.53 -15.64 -1.20
C ARG A 98 -2.06 -14.83 -2.40
N ALA A 99 -2.78 -13.77 -2.73
CA ALA A 99 -2.25 -12.76 -3.65
C ALA A 99 -1.47 -11.70 -2.85
N CYS A 100 -0.30 -11.31 -3.35
CA CYS A 100 0.58 -10.31 -2.74
C CYS A 100 0.65 -9.05 -3.60
N PHE A 101 0.61 -7.90 -2.94
CA PHE A 101 0.69 -6.58 -3.56
C PHE A 101 1.71 -5.72 -2.84
N GLU A 102 2.41 -4.85 -3.57
CA GLU A 102 3.41 -3.97 -3.01
C GLU A 102 3.22 -2.53 -3.47
N VAL A 103 3.51 -1.60 -2.56
CA VAL A 103 3.53 -0.17 -2.83
C VAL A 103 4.90 0.34 -2.40
N VAL A 104 5.60 0.94 -3.35
CA VAL A 104 6.93 1.51 -3.11
C VAL A 104 6.80 3.03 -3.02
N MET A 105 7.21 3.57 -1.88
CA MET A 105 7.15 4.99 -1.55
C MET A 105 8.58 5.50 -1.50
N ASN A 106 8.99 6.25 -2.53
CA ASN A 106 10.32 6.87 -2.62
C ASN A 106 10.32 8.34 -2.24
#